data_AF-A0A929HYX1-F1
#
_entry.id   AF-A0A929HYX1-F1
#
_cell.length_a   1.000
_cell.length_b   1.000
_cell.length_c   1.000
_cell.angle_alpha   90.00
_cell.angle_beta   90.00
_cell.angle_gamma   90.00
#
_symmetry.space_group_name_H-M   'P 1'
#
loop_
_entity.id
_entity.type
_entity.pdbx_description
1 polymer ?
#
loop_
_entity_poly.entity_id
_entity_poly.type
_entity_poly.pdbx_seq_one_letter_code
_entity_poly.pdbx_strand_id
1 'polypeptide(L)'
;QRANGTAKSLGGDERLRSYPRERYSGAHMVYYGTELRWNISEGVKPFNFWIWKDVATGLQLALFYERGSVAETESELGDIWRSSYGAGFRLVSGSGFVYRADIATGEEDTEVTVIFNYPW
;
A
#
# COMPACT_ATOMS: atom_id res chain seq x y z
N GLN A 1 27.80 5.41 5.23
CA GLN A 1 28.10 5.29 3.78
C GLN A 1 27.65 3.89 3.38
N ARG A 2 26.83 3.73 2.33
CA ARG A 2 26.37 2.40 1.88
C ARG A 2 27.51 1.71 1.15
N ALA A 3 27.92 0.53 1.61
CA ALA A 3 29.02 -0.24 1.06
C ALA A 3 28.54 -1.44 0.24
N ASN A 4 27.33 -1.94 0.51
CA ASN A 4 26.84 -3.23 0.01
C ASN A 4 25.70 -3.12 -1.03
N GLY A 5 25.55 -1.97 -1.71
CA GLY A 5 24.48 -1.74 -2.68
C GLY A 5 23.19 -1.16 -2.06
N THR A 6 22.04 -1.31 -2.72
CA THR A 6 20.75 -0.81 -2.21
C THR A 6 19.62 -1.74 -2.65
N ALA A 7 18.95 -2.35 -1.67
CA ALA A 7 17.72 -3.11 -1.88
C ALA A 7 16.52 -2.19 -2.08
N LYS A 8 15.35 -2.77 -2.42
CA LYS A 8 14.10 -2.02 -2.40
C LYS A 8 13.85 -1.46 -0.99
N SER A 9 13.39 -0.22 -0.94
CA SER A 9 13.05 0.47 0.29
C SER A 9 11.72 0.00 0.88
N LEU A 10 11.53 0.30 2.16
CA LEU A 10 10.24 0.21 2.85
C LEU A 10 9.67 1.62 3.05
N GLY A 11 8.35 1.70 3.03
CA GLY A 11 7.58 2.94 3.05
C GLY A 11 6.97 3.27 1.67
N GLY A 12 5.85 3.98 1.69
CA GLY A 12 5.06 4.34 0.51
C GLY A 12 3.87 3.41 0.30
N ASP A 13 3.34 3.38 -0.92
CA ASP A 13 2.04 2.80 -1.22
C ASP A 13 2.02 1.26 -1.38
N GLU A 14 3.18 0.60 -1.38
CA GLU A 14 3.29 -0.84 -1.58
C GLU A 14 3.79 -1.64 -0.36
N ARG A 15 4.56 -0.99 0.53
CA ARG A 15 5.26 -1.66 1.65
C ARG A 15 5.33 -0.70 2.81
N LEU A 16 4.87 -1.10 3.98
CA LEU A 16 4.78 -0.24 5.17
C LEU A 16 4.02 1.05 4.85
N ARG A 17 2.74 0.89 4.48
CA ARG A 17 1.86 1.96 4.00
C ARG A 17 1.61 3.12 4.95
N SER A 18 1.91 2.98 6.24
CA SER A 18 1.86 4.08 7.21
C SER A 18 3.09 4.99 7.18
N TYR A 19 4.09 4.73 6.33
CA TYR A 19 5.34 5.49 6.29
C TYR A 19 5.52 6.15 4.91
N PRO A 20 6.19 7.31 4.83
CA PRO A 20 6.48 7.97 3.56
C PRO A 20 7.26 7.07 2.60
N ARG A 21 7.13 7.32 1.29
CA ARG A 21 7.87 6.59 0.26
C ARG A 21 9.38 6.64 0.54
N GLU A 22 10.03 5.49 0.42
CA GLU A 22 11.48 5.35 0.62
C GLU A 22 11.98 5.74 2.02
N ARG A 23 11.10 5.76 3.03
CA ARG A 23 11.44 6.12 4.42
C ARG A 23 12.62 5.30 4.98
N TYR A 24 12.66 4.00 4.68
CA TYR A 24 13.72 3.10 5.12
C TYR A 24 14.38 2.43 3.94
N SER A 25 15.71 2.53 3.86
CA SER A 25 16.48 1.97 2.76
C SER A 25 17.85 1.51 3.26
N GLY A 26 18.25 0.32 2.81
CA GLY A 26 19.51 -0.34 3.16
C GLY A 26 19.94 -1.28 2.06
N ALA A 27 21.11 -1.91 2.22
CA ALA A 27 21.62 -2.90 1.27
C ALA A 27 20.82 -4.22 1.30
N HIS A 28 20.26 -4.58 2.46
CA HIS A 28 19.45 -5.78 2.66
C HIS A 28 18.07 -5.41 3.21
N MET A 29 17.04 -6.16 2.80
CA MET A 29 15.65 -5.93 3.21
C MET A 29 14.88 -7.25 3.32
N VAL A 30 14.07 -7.37 4.37
CA VAL A 30 13.05 -8.40 4.52
C VAL A 30 11.70 -7.75 4.76
N TYR A 31 10.67 -8.29 4.11
CA TYR A 31 9.31 -7.77 4.18
C TYR A 31 8.30 -8.91 4.22
N TYR A 32 7.34 -8.80 5.13
CA TYR A 32 6.18 -9.65 5.25
C TYR A 32 4.92 -8.79 5.15
N GLY A 33 4.03 -9.12 4.22
CA GLY A 33 2.73 -8.47 4.06
C GLY A 33 1.62 -9.51 4.03
N THR A 34 0.61 -9.32 4.86
CA THR A 34 -0.62 -10.11 4.85
C THR A 34 -1.79 -9.17 4.52
N GLU A 35 -2.61 -9.55 3.55
CA GLU A 35 -3.74 -8.74 3.13
C GLU A 35 -4.97 -9.60 2.86
N LEU A 36 -6.09 -9.27 3.50
CA LEU A 36 -7.40 -9.81 3.24
C LEU A 36 -8.16 -8.86 2.33
N ARG A 37 -8.58 -9.33 1.16
CA ARG A 37 -9.42 -8.56 0.23
C ARG A 37 -10.82 -9.14 0.14
N TRP A 38 -11.81 -8.32 0.41
CA TRP A 38 -13.22 -8.65 0.28
C TRP A 38 -13.85 -7.85 -0.87
N ASN A 39 -14.31 -8.56 -1.90
CA ASN A 39 -15.18 -8.02 -2.94
C ASN A 39 -16.61 -7.87 -2.40
N ILE A 40 -17.03 -6.63 -2.10
CA ILE A 40 -18.35 -6.34 -1.52
C ILE A 40 -19.43 -6.40 -2.60
N SER A 41 -19.12 -5.89 -3.79
CA SER A 41 -20.05 -5.85 -4.92
C SER A 41 -19.28 -6.05 -6.20
N GLU A 42 -19.76 -6.98 -7.01
CA GLU A 42 -19.37 -7.19 -8.40
C GLU A 42 -20.61 -6.86 -9.23
N GLY A 43 -20.56 -5.77 -10.00
CA GLY A 43 -21.73 -5.31 -10.75
C GLY A 43 -21.63 -3.87 -11.23
N VAL A 44 -22.13 -3.64 -12.44
CA VAL A 44 -22.19 -2.35 -13.15
C VAL A 44 -23.18 -1.42 -12.44
N LYS A 45 -22.69 -0.51 -11.60
CA LYS A 45 -23.49 0.57 -10.98
C LYS A 45 -23.06 1.92 -11.53
N PRO A 46 -23.91 2.63 -12.29
CA PRO A 46 -23.58 3.97 -12.76
C PRO A 46 -23.47 4.93 -11.58
N PHE A 47 -22.42 5.74 -11.55
CA PHE A 47 -22.33 6.88 -10.64
C PHE A 47 -22.18 8.18 -11.43
N ASN A 48 -22.82 9.24 -10.95
CA ASN A 48 -22.83 10.54 -11.60
C ASN A 48 -22.47 11.61 -10.57
N PHE A 49 -21.18 11.84 -10.38
CA PHE A 49 -20.69 13.04 -9.70
C PHE A 49 -20.47 14.12 -10.76
N TRP A 50 -20.71 15.39 -10.41
CA TRP A 50 -20.75 16.52 -11.37
C TRP A 50 -19.52 16.62 -12.30
N ILE A 51 -18.35 16.13 -11.85
CA ILE A 51 -17.09 16.06 -12.59
C ILE A 51 -16.62 14.63 -12.94
N TRP A 52 -17.31 13.58 -12.48
CA TRP A 52 -16.95 12.17 -12.72
C TRP A 52 -18.18 11.36 -13.13
N LYS A 53 -18.23 10.95 -14.40
CA LYS A 53 -19.22 10.01 -14.94
C LYS A 53 -18.51 8.73 -15.33
N ASP A 54 -18.76 7.66 -14.58
CA ASP A 54 -18.28 6.32 -14.92
C ASP A 54 -19.20 5.27 -14.30
N VAL A 55 -18.97 4.02 -14.69
CA VAL A 55 -19.66 2.86 -14.12
C VAL A 55 -18.73 2.23 -13.09
N ALA A 56 -19.15 2.12 -11.83
CA ALA A 56 -18.47 1.26 -10.88
C ALA A 56 -18.71 -0.20 -11.28
N THR A 57 -17.66 -1.00 -11.47
CA THR A 57 -17.78 -2.43 -11.79
C THR A 57 -17.41 -3.31 -10.60
N GLY A 58 -16.61 -2.81 -9.66
CA GLY A 58 -16.20 -3.56 -8.48
C GLY A 58 -15.91 -2.66 -7.28
N LEU A 59 -16.40 -3.08 -6.11
CA LEU A 59 -16.08 -2.48 -4.81
C LEU A 59 -15.34 -3.49 -3.94
N GLN A 60 -14.16 -3.10 -3.45
CA GLN A 60 -13.33 -3.97 -2.62
C GLN A 60 -12.91 -3.25 -1.34
N LEU A 61 -12.90 -4.00 -0.25
CA LEU A 61 -12.29 -3.62 1.02
C LEU A 61 -11.05 -4.49 1.23
N ALA A 62 -9.93 -3.88 1.58
CA ALA A 62 -8.69 -4.54 1.94
C ALA A 62 -8.38 -4.28 3.42
N LEU A 63 -8.04 -5.31 4.17
CA LEU A 63 -7.46 -5.18 5.51
C LEU A 63 -6.04 -5.74 5.43
N PHE A 64 -5.06 -5.00 5.95
CA PHE A 64 -3.66 -5.38 5.80
C PHE A 64 -2.86 -5.22 7.08
N TYR A 65 -1.86 -6.08 7.21
CA TYR A 65 -0.80 -6.01 8.20
C TYR A 65 0.54 -6.28 7.52
N GLU A 66 1.50 -5.40 7.77
CA GLU A 66 2.79 -5.36 7.10
C GLU A 66 3.89 -5.20 8.14
N ARG A 67 5.01 -5.89 7.94
CA ARG A 67 6.17 -5.80 8.80
C ARG A 67 7.44 -5.96 7.98
N GLY A 68 8.45 -5.13 8.22
CA GLY A 68 9.72 -5.22 7.52
C GLY A 68 10.91 -4.72 8.32
N SER A 69 12.10 -5.09 7.86
CA SER A 69 13.39 -4.67 8.39
C SER A 69 14.33 -4.35 7.23
N VAL A 70 15.17 -3.33 7.40
CA VAL A 70 16.27 -3.00 6.48
C VAL A 70 17.57 -2.94 7.26
N ALA A 71 18.67 -3.33 6.62
CA ALA A 71 20.00 -3.31 7.23
C ALA A 71 21.10 -3.13 6.18
N GLU A 72 22.31 -2.76 6.60
CA GLU A 72 23.48 -2.69 5.72
C GLU A 72 24.12 -4.07 5.54
N THR A 73 24.08 -4.92 6.56
CA THR A 73 24.55 -6.31 6.50
C THR A 73 23.41 -7.31 6.70
N GLU A 74 23.55 -8.52 6.18
CA GLU A 74 22.56 -9.59 6.34
C GLU A 74 22.40 -10.01 7.81
N SER A 75 23.48 -10.00 8.59
CA SER A 75 23.47 -10.39 10.01
C SER A 75 22.66 -9.46 10.91
N GLU A 76 22.49 -8.20 10.51
CA GLU A 76 21.71 -7.18 11.23
C GLU A 76 20.23 -7.17 10.79
N LEU A 77 19.87 -8.00 9.80
CA LEU A 77 18.52 -8.05 9.27
C LEU A 77 17.58 -8.68 10.32
N GLY A 78 16.61 -7.89 10.78
CA GLY A 78 15.67 -8.29 11.83
C GLY A 78 16.01 -7.74 13.21
N ASP A 79 17.08 -6.96 13.36
CA ASP A 79 17.37 -6.24 14.61
C ASP A 79 16.34 -5.13 14.87
N ILE A 80 15.90 -4.46 13.80
CA ILE A 80 14.93 -3.38 13.86
C ILE A 80 13.75 -3.69 12.94
N TRP A 81 12.61 -3.98 13.55
CA TRP A 81 11.36 -4.17 12.83
C TRP A 81 10.51 -2.92 12.83
N ARG A 82 9.82 -2.70 11.71
CA ARG A 82 8.77 -1.70 11.56
C ARG A 82 7.50 -2.42 11.12
N SER A 83 6.39 -2.03 11.74
CA SER A 83 5.07 -2.55 11.37
C SER A 83 4.14 -1.43 10.91
N SER A 84 3.21 -1.80 10.05
CA SER A 84 2.15 -0.96 9.48
C SER A 84 0.89 -1.80 9.33
N TYR A 85 -0.25 -1.29 9.73
CA TYR A 85 -1.53 -1.97 9.53
C TYR A 85 -2.61 -0.97 9.18
N GLY A 86 -3.64 -1.44 8.49
CA GLY A 86 -4.64 -0.51 7.99
C GLY A 86 -5.72 -1.17 7.16
N ALA A 87 -6.52 -0.29 6.56
CA ALA A 87 -7.61 -0.66 5.68
C ALA A 87 -7.53 0.17 4.39
N GLY A 88 -7.91 -0.46 3.29
CA GLY A 88 -7.96 0.14 1.96
C GLY A 88 -9.33 -0.05 1.34
N PHE A 89 -9.86 1.01 0.74
CA PHE A 89 -11.03 0.93 -0.12
C PHE A 89 -10.60 1.04 -1.57
N ARG A 90 -11.13 0.17 -2.42
CA ARG A 90 -10.84 0.16 -3.85
C ARG A 90 -12.12 0.14 -4.66
N LEU A 91 -12.23 1.11 -5.57
CA LEU A 91 -13.26 1.19 -6.58
C LEU A 91 -12.63 0.94 -7.94
N VAL A 92 -13.12 -0.08 -8.64
CA VAL A 92 -12.78 -0.37 -10.03
C VAL A 92 -13.91 0.16 -10.89
N SER A 93 -13.58 0.98 -11.87
CA SER A 93 -14.54 1.49 -12.84
C SER A 93 -14.56 0.63 -14.12
N GLY A 94 -15.65 0.74 -14.89
CA GLY A 94 -15.84 0.03 -16.15
C GLY A 94 -14.94 0.56 -17.26
N SER A 95 -14.50 1.81 -17.18
CA SER A 95 -13.49 2.37 -18.08
C SER A 95 -12.07 1.87 -17.80
N GLY A 96 -11.86 1.23 -16.63
CA GLY A 96 -10.59 0.66 -16.22
C GLY A 96 -9.91 1.35 -15.06
N PHE A 97 -10.26 2.59 -14.76
CA PHE A 97 -9.65 3.32 -13.65
C PHE A 97 -9.87 2.60 -12.34
N VAL A 98 -8.82 2.60 -11.52
CA VAL A 98 -8.80 2.11 -10.16
C VAL A 98 -8.56 3.29 -9.24
N TYR A 99 -9.53 3.52 -8.37
CA TYR A 99 -9.44 4.47 -7.27
C TYR A 99 -9.15 3.68 -6.00
N ARG A 100 -8.04 4.02 -5.33
CA ARG A 100 -7.66 3.39 -4.06
C ARG A 100 -7.53 4.47 -3.00
N ALA A 101 -8.11 4.23 -1.84
CA ALA A 101 -7.96 5.07 -0.66
C ALA A 101 -7.57 4.18 0.52
N ASP A 102 -6.36 4.34 1.03
CA ASP A 102 -5.84 3.59 2.16
C ASP A 102 -5.68 4.50 3.37
N ILE A 103 -6.01 3.96 4.54
CA ILE A 103 -5.63 4.50 5.84
C ILE A 103 -4.76 3.47 6.56
N ALA A 104 -3.56 3.87 6.94
CA ALA A 104 -2.58 3.01 7.57
C ALA A 104 -2.01 3.66 8.84
N THR A 105 -1.79 2.87 9.88
CA THR A 105 -1.19 3.32 11.14
C THR A 105 0.03 2.45 11.46
N GLY A 106 1.08 3.11 11.97
CA GLY A 106 2.30 2.45 12.41
C GLY A 106 2.93 3.16 13.60
N GLU A 107 4.26 3.05 13.73
CA GLU A 107 5.03 3.68 14.82
C GLU A 107 5.21 5.20 14.62
N GLU A 108 5.11 5.69 13.37
CA GLU A 108 5.30 7.10 12.98
C GLU A 108 3.96 7.81 12.68
N ASP A 109 2.87 7.45 13.38
CA ASP A 109 1.49 7.93 13.20
C ASP A 109 0.71 7.30 12.03
N THR A 110 -0.41 7.94 11.67
CA THR A 110 -1.39 7.52 10.67
C THR A 110 -1.16 8.27 9.35
N GLU A 111 -1.12 7.51 8.25
CA GLU A 111 -1.01 8.03 6.88
C GLU A 111 -2.31 7.72 6.11
N VAL A 112 -2.75 8.68 5.29
CA VAL A 112 -3.86 8.49 4.36
C VAL A 112 -3.34 8.65 2.94
N THR A 113 -3.49 7.62 2.12
CA THR A 113 -3.00 7.60 0.74
C THR A 113 -4.17 7.44 -0.22
N VAL A 114 -4.30 8.35 -1.20
CA VAL A 114 -5.28 8.25 -2.29
C VAL A 114 -4.56 8.12 -3.62
N ILE A 115 -4.92 7.11 -4.39
CA ILE A 115 -4.29 6.75 -5.66
C ILE A 115 -5.34 6.67 -6.75
N PHE A 116 -5.03 7.31 -7.87
CA PHE A 116 -5.82 7.32 -9.09
C PHE A 116 -4.97 6.69 -10.18
N ASN A 117 -5.21 5.41 -10.49
CA ASN A 117 -4.42 4.68 -11.47
C ASN A 117 -5.28 4.20 -12.63
N TYR A 118 -4.69 4.23 -13.83
CA TYR A 118 -5.18 3.52 -15.00
C TYR A 118 -4.29 2.27 -15.18
N PRO A 119 -4.79 1.06 -14.89
CA PRO A 119 -3.94 -0.13 -14.82
C PRO A 119 -3.78 -0.82 -16.18
N TRP A 120 -3.44 -0.09 -17.24
CA TRP A 120 -2.83 -0.61 -18.48
C TRP A 120 -2.23 0.51 -19.34
#